data_AF-A0AB36THY0-F1
#
_entry.id   AF-A0AB36THY0-F1
#
_cell.length_a   1.000
_cell.length_b   1.000
_cell.length_c   1.000
_cell.angle_alpha   90.00
_cell.angle_beta   90.00
_cell.angle_gamma   90.00
#
_symmetry.space_group_name_H-M   'P 1'
#
loop_
_entity.id
_entity.type
_entity.pdbx_description
1 polymer ?
#
loop_
_entity_poly.entity_id
_entity_poly.type
_entity_poly.pdbx_seq_one_letter_code
_entity_poly.pdbx_strand_id
1 'polypeptide(L)'
;MVDIKNTYVSELPFFSGAVEYFSYDLCHRIETFKEHGKEDMNIPDMIFGFYNNAIIIDHKCNKVYAAVSSIGFERREDINQVLERKINEIIKKVCEGSVKSTTGKKAAEGQSYVASNFTFEEYCSIIGKVKEYIKNGDIYQANLSQ
;
A
#
# COMPACT_ATOMS: atom_id res chain seq x y z
N MET A 1 4.23 20.78 -24.57
CA MET A 1 5.68 20.53 -24.48
C MET A 1 5.94 19.90 -23.12
N VAL A 2 6.58 18.73 -23.07
CA VAL A 2 6.91 18.06 -21.80
C VAL A 2 8.16 18.73 -21.23
N ASP A 3 8.07 19.24 -20.01
CA ASP A 3 9.21 19.83 -19.28
C ASP A 3 9.94 18.69 -18.54
N ILE A 4 11.13 18.30 -19.04
CA ILE A 4 11.95 17.26 -18.42
C ILE A 4 12.97 17.93 -17.52
N LYS A 5 12.94 17.57 -16.23
CA LYS A 5 13.88 18.04 -15.23
C LYS A 5 14.64 16.87 -14.64
N ASN A 6 15.96 16.99 -14.58
CA ASN A 6 16.80 16.10 -13.78
C ASN A 6 17.04 16.75 -12.42
N THR A 7 16.69 16.06 -11.34
CA THR A 7 16.90 16.57 -9.98
C THR A 7 17.35 15.46 -9.05
N TYR A 8 18.27 15.80 -8.15
CA TYR A 8 18.71 14.93 -7.05
C TYR A 8 17.79 15.06 -5.83
N VAL A 9 17.01 16.13 -5.76
CA VAL A 9 16.04 16.41 -4.70
C VAL A 9 14.70 16.76 -5.35
N SER A 10 13.69 15.94 -5.11
CA SER A 10 12.35 16.14 -5.66
C SER A 10 11.44 16.73 -4.59
N GLU A 11 10.57 17.66 -4.97
CA GLU A 11 9.46 18.14 -4.13
C GLU A 11 8.25 17.17 -4.19
N LEU A 12 8.30 16.15 -5.05
CA LEU A 12 7.25 15.15 -5.15
C LEU A 12 7.29 14.22 -3.93
N PRO A 13 6.14 13.87 -3.34
CA PRO A 13 6.07 13.06 -2.12
C PRO A 13 6.60 11.63 -2.33
N PHE A 14 6.52 11.12 -3.57
CA PHE A 14 7.08 9.83 -3.97
C PHE A 14 7.43 9.86 -5.47
N PHE A 15 8.57 9.30 -5.85
CA PHE A 15 9.00 9.22 -7.25
C PHE A 15 9.74 7.92 -7.59
N SER A 16 10.33 7.27 -6.59
CA SER A 16 10.88 5.92 -6.65
C SER A 16 11.18 5.43 -5.24
N GLY A 17 11.30 4.13 -5.07
CA GLY A 17 11.59 3.51 -3.79
C GLY A 17 10.72 2.30 -3.56
N ALA A 18 10.60 1.90 -2.31
CA ALA A 18 9.76 0.79 -1.92
C ALA A 18 8.35 1.26 -1.57
N VAL A 19 7.37 0.46 -1.96
CA VAL A 19 5.98 0.55 -1.51
C VAL A 19 5.63 -0.80 -0.91
N GLU A 20 5.05 -0.78 0.28
CA GLU A 20 5.15 -1.90 1.19
C GLU A 20 3.83 -2.21 1.88
N TYR A 21 3.75 -3.43 2.38
CA TYR A 21 2.77 -3.91 3.33
C TYR A 21 3.49 -4.53 4.52
N PHE A 22 2.99 -4.25 5.72
CA PHE A 22 3.40 -4.90 6.96
C PHE A 22 2.14 -5.46 7.63
N SER A 23 2.15 -6.74 7.96
CA SER A 23 1.02 -7.37 8.65
C SER A 23 0.99 -6.95 10.12
N TYR A 24 -0.16 -7.18 10.77
CA TYR A 24 -0.26 -7.03 12.22
C TYR A 24 0.69 -7.99 12.95
N ASP A 25 0.79 -9.23 12.45
CA ASP A 25 1.58 -10.31 13.06
C ASP A 25 3.09 -10.06 12.99
N LEU A 26 3.55 -9.12 12.14
CA LEU A 26 4.93 -8.66 12.15
C LEU A 26 5.39 -8.17 13.55
N CYS A 27 4.46 -7.73 14.40
CA CYS A 27 4.78 -7.35 15.78
C CYS A 27 5.44 -8.48 16.58
N HIS A 28 5.21 -9.75 16.25
CA HIS A 28 5.85 -10.91 16.89
C HIS A 28 7.37 -10.99 16.63
N ARG A 29 7.89 -10.25 15.63
CA ARG A 29 9.34 -10.09 15.44
C ARG A 29 9.97 -9.04 16.33
N ILE A 30 9.16 -8.17 16.94
CA ILE A 30 9.62 -7.02 17.73
C ILE A 30 9.36 -7.28 19.22
N GLU A 31 8.21 -7.86 19.56
CA GLU A 31 7.77 -8.10 20.93
C GLU A 31 7.54 -9.60 21.19
N THR A 32 7.84 -10.04 22.42
CA THR A 32 7.62 -11.43 22.84
C THR A 32 6.35 -11.54 23.67
N PHE A 33 5.33 -12.19 23.14
CA PHE A 33 4.11 -12.52 23.87
C PHE A 33 3.52 -13.84 23.35
N LYS A 34 2.64 -14.45 24.14
CA LYS A 34 1.97 -15.69 23.73
C LYS A 34 1.09 -15.42 22.53
N GLU A 35 1.29 -16.20 21.48
CA GLU A 35 0.46 -16.17 20.30
C GLU A 35 -0.93 -16.72 20.66
N HIS A 36 -1.94 -15.88 20.44
CA HIS A 36 -3.33 -16.17 20.76
C HIS A 36 -4.17 -15.91 19.52
N GLY A 37 -4.14 -16.86 18.59
CA GLY A 37 -4.90 -16.81 17.35
C GLY A 37 -4.70 -18.10 16.55
N LYS A 38 -5.72 -18.50 15.80
CA LYS A 38 -5.55 -19.52 14.77
C LYS A 38 -5.08 -18.79 13.51
N GLU A 39 -3.99 -19.23 12.89
CA GLU A 39 -3.59 -18.72 11.58
C GLU A 39 -4.66 -19.13 10.55
N ASP A 40 -5.66 -18.27 10.37
CA ASP A 40 -6.77 -18.51 9.45
C ASP A 40 -6.46 -18.01 8.04
N MET A 41 -5.40 -17.20 7.87
CA MET A 41 -4.93 -16.70 6.58
C MET A 41 -3.41 -16.79 6.48
N ASN A 42 -2.93 -17.36 5.38
CA ASN A 42 -1.50 -17.41 5.05
C ASN A 42 -1.08 -16.09 4.38
N ILE A 43 -0.91 -15.04 5.19
CA ILE A 43 -0.48 -13.71 4.74
C ILE A 43 0.97 -13.49 5.17
N PRO A 44 1.87 -13.04 4.29
CA PRO A 44 3.24 -12.71 4.68
C PRO A 44 3.30 -11.57 5.70
N ASP A 45 4.25 -11.64 6.63
CA ASP A 45 4.47 -10.57 7.60
C ASP A 45 4.82 -9.22 6.97
N MET A 46 5.43 -9.26 5.78
CA MET A 46 5.76 -8.07 5.02
C MET A 46 5.87 -8.39 3.52
N ILE A 47 5.51 -7.42 2.69
CA ILE A 47 5.65 -7.49 1.23
C ILE A 47 6.22 -6.16 0.74
N PHE A 48 7.27 -6.23 -0.08
CA PHE A 48 7.93 -5.05 -0.65
C PHE A 48 7.84 -5.09 -2.17
N GLY A 49 7.35 -3.99 -2.76
CA GLY A 49 7.52 -3.69 -4.17
C GLY A 49 8.53 -2.57 -4.33
N PHE A 50 9.62 -2.81 -5.07
CA PHE A 50 10.61 -1.78 -5.37
C PHE A 50 10.36 -1.19 -6.76
N TYR A 51 10.06 0.11 -6.80
CA TYR A 51 9.65 0.83 -8.00
C TYR A 51 10.71 1.87 -8.37
N ASN A 52 11.20 1.79 -9.61
CA ASN A 52 12.14 2.77 -10.16
C ASN A 52 11.44 3.84 -11.00
N ASN A 53 10.11 3.86 -11.03
CA ASN A 53 9.32 4.87 -11.71
C ASN A 53 7.97 5.06 -11.02
N ALA A 54 7.37 6.23 -11.23
CA ALA A 54 6.06 6.57 -10.70
C ALA A 54 5.33 7.53 -11.64
N ILE A 55 3.99 7.45 -11.62
CA ILE A 55 3.10 8.47 -12.17
C ILE A 55 2.46 9.18 -10.98
N ILE A 56 2.65 10.49 -10.88
CA ILE A 56 2.16 11.31 -9.78
C ILE A 56 1.07 12.23 -10.32
N ILE A 57 -0.13 12.13 -9.75
CA ILE A 57 -1.26 12.99 -10.11
C ILE A 57 -1.43 14.03 -9.00
N ASP A 58 -1.07 15.27 -9.32
CA ASP A 58 -1.30 16.42 -8.45
C ASP A 58 -2.67 17.02 -8.78
N HIS A 59 -3.67 16.61 -8.01
CA HIS A 59 -5.03 17.12 -8.13
C HIS A 59 -5.16 18.61 -7.76
N LYS A 60 -4.25 19.16 -6.94
CA LYS A 60 -4.32 20.55 -6.49
C LYS A 60 -3.89 21.50 -7.61
N CYS A 61 -2.83 21.18 -8.33
CA CYS A 61 -2.35 21.96 -9.45
C CYS A 61 -2.83 21.47 -10.82
N ASN A 62 -3.63 20.39 -10.86
CA ASN A 62 -4.08 19.71 -12.07
C ASN A 62 -2.92 19.34 -13.00
N LYS A 63 -1.88 18.73 -12.43
CA LYS A 63 -0.66 18.31 -13.13
C LYS A 63 -0.43 16.82 -12.98
N VAL A 64 0.18 16.22 -14.00
CA VAL A 64 0.64 14.83 -13.97
C VAL A 64 2.14 14.83 -14.20
N TYR A 65 2.87 14.14 -13.32
CA TYR A 65 4.31 13.97 -13.43
C TYR A 65 4.62 12.50 -13.73
N ALA A 66 5.58 12.25 -14.61
CA ALA A 66 6.19 10.95 -14.81
C ALA A 66 7.62 11.02 -14.29
N ALA A 67 7.96 10.17 -13.33
CA ALA A 67 9.29 10.13 -12.72
C ALA A 67 9.96 8.78 -12.99
N VAL A 68 11.26 8.81 -13.26
CA VAL A 68 12.10 7.62 -13.43
C VAL A 68 13.40 7.84 -12.65
N SER A 69 13.76 6.87 -11.82
CA SER A 69 14.97 6.88 -11.02
C SER A 69 16.14 6.26 -11.77
N SER A 70 17.34 6.80 -11.50
CA SER A 70 18.62 6.27 -11.97
C SER A 70 19.06 4.99 -11.26
N ILE A 71 18.38 4.59 -10.17
CA ILE A 71 18.67 3.36 -9.43
C ILE A 71 18.61 2.16 -10.39
N GLY A 72 19.71 1.40 -10.45
CA GLY A 72 19.88 0.26 -11.36
C GLY A 72 20.45 0.61 -12.74
N PHE A 73 20.75 1.89 -13.02
CA PHE A 73 21.36 2.36 -14.27
C PHE A 73 22.78 2.93 -14.10
N GLU A 74 23.36 2.81 -12.90
CA GLU A 74 24.60 3.49 -12.47
C GLU A 74 25.85 3.22 -13.32
N ARG A 75 25.85 2.15 -14.14
CA ARG A 75 27.00 1.77 -14.98
C ARG A 75 26.89 2.18 -16.46
N ARG A 76 26.00 3.11 -16.82
CA ARG A 76 25.84 3.56 -18.21
C ARG A 76 26.39 4.97 -18.41
N GLU A 77 27.25 5.14 -19.41
CA GLU A 77 27.84 6.44 -19.80
C GLU A 77 26.76 7.47 -20.19
N ASP A 78 25.63 7.01 -20.77
CA ASP A 78 24.53 7.87 -21.23
C ASP A 78 23.25 7.74 -20.36
N ILE A 79 23.39 7.79 -19.04
CA ILE A 79 22.26 7.59 -18.12
C ILE A 79 21.08 8.55 -18.38
N ASN A 80 21.36 9.82 -18.69
CA ASN A 80 20.31 10.82 -18.98
C ASN A 80 19.50 10.43 -20.22
N GLN A 81 20.13 9.99 -21.30
CA GLN A 81 19.43 9.56 -22.51
C GLN A 81 18.54 8.34 -22.24
N VAL A 82 19.02 7.40 -21.41
CA VAL A 82 18.24 6.21 -21.02
C VAL A 82 17.01 6.61 -20.21
N LEU A 83 17.15 7.53 -19.26
CA LEU A 83 16.04 8.02 -18.44
C LEU A 83 15.02 8.79 -19.27
N GLU A 84 15.46 9.66 -20.17
CA GLU A 84 14.58 10.40 -21.09
C GLU A 84 13.78 9.46 -21.99
N ARG A 85 14.42 8.43 -22.56
CA ARG A 85 13.72 7.41 -23.36
C ARG A 85 12.65 6.71 -22.53
N LYS A 86 12.95 6.32 -21.29
CA LYS A 86 11.98 5.69 -20.39
C LYS A 86 10.82 6.61 -20.01
N ILE A 87 11.09 7.88 -19.72
CA ILE A 87 10.06 8.89 -19.46
C ILE A 87 9.12 8.99 -20.68
N ASN A 88 9.69 9.09 -21.88
CA ASN A 88 8.91 9.16 -23.11
C ASN A 88 8.09 7.89 -23.36
N GLU A 89 8.61 6.71 -23.07
CA GLU A 89 7.86 5.44 -23.14
C GLU A 89 6.67 5.42 -22.18
N ILE A 90 6.86 5.90 -20.94
CA ILE A 90 5.78 5.99 -19.95
C ILE A 90 4.73 6.99 -20.42
N ILE A 91 5.13 8.20 -20.83
CA ILE A 91 4.21 9.22 -21.33
C ILE A 91 3.41 8.68 -22.51
N LYS A 92 4.08 8.03 -23.47
CA LYS A 92 3.43 7.39 -24.62
C LYS A 92 2.39 6.37 -24.16
N LYS A 93 2.71 5.46 -23.24
CA LYS A 93 1.77 4.46 -22.70
C LYS A 93 0.58 5.08 -21.97
N VAL A 94 0.78 6.20 -21.27
CA VAL A 94 -0.29 6.91 -20.57
C VAL A 94 -1.20 7.63 -21.56
N CYS A 95 -0.65 8.29 -22.56
CA CYS A 95 -1.42 9.03 -23.58
C CYS A 95 -2.13 8.12 -24.59
N GLU A 96 -1.47 7.04 -25.01
CA GLU A 96 -2.03 6.03 -25.93
C GLU A 96 -2.80 4.94 -25.20
N GLY A 97 -2.74 4.95 -23.87
CA GLY A 97 -3.50 4.08 -22.99
C GLY A 97 -4.98 4.34 -23.21
N SER A 98 -5.57 3.68 -24.20
CA SER A 98 -7.01 3.51 -24.25
C SER A 98 -7.36 2.83 -22.93
N VAL A 99 -8.10 3.53 -22.08
CA VAL A 99 -8.94 2.85 -21.11
C VAL A 99 -9.83 2.01 -22.00
N LYS A 100 -9.45 0.74 -22.22
CA LYS A 100 -10.47 -0.28 -22.43
C LYS A 100 -11.30 -0.14 -21.18
N SER A 101 -12.34 0.67 -21.29
CA SER A 101 -13.44 0.64 -20.37
C SER A 101 -13.84 -0.82 -20.48
N THR A 102 -13.38 -1.63 -19.53
CA THR A 102 -14.26 -2.64 -18.98
C THR A 102 -15.41 -1.80 -18.44
N THR A 103 -16.30 -1.39 -19.35
CA THR A 103 -17.68 -1.02 -19.09
C THR A 103 -18.07 -1.97 -18.00
N GLY A 104 -18.24 -1.43 -16.80
CA GLY A 104 -18.03 -2.16 -15.56
C GLY A 104 -18.40 -3.61 -15.77
N LYS A 105 -17.43 -4.53 -15.64
CA LYS A 105 -17.84 -5.89 -15.28
C LYS A 105 -18.74 -5.62 -14.09
N LYS A 106 -20.07 -5.70 -14.29
CA LYS A 106 -21.02 -5.65 -13.19
C LYS A 106 -20.35 -6.56 -12.18
N ALA A 107 -20.03 -6.04 -11.00
CA ALA A 107 -19.57 -6.90 -9.92
C ALA A 107 -20.53 -8.08 -9.98
N ALA A 108 -19.98 -9.28 -10.19
CA ALA A 108 -20.81 -10.45 -10.37
C ALA A 108 -21.88 -10.35 -9.27
N GLU A 109 -23.16 -10.42 -9.62
CA GLU A 109 -24.26 -10.40 -8.67
C GLU A 109 -24.23 -11.72 -7.88
N GLY A 110 -23.07 -12.05 -7.30
CA GLY A 110 -22.88 -13.05 -6.28
C GLY A 110 -23.19 -12.37 -4.97
N GLN A 111 -24.11 -12.95 -4.22
CA GLN A 111 -24.34 -12.55 -2.85
C GLN A 111 -23.03 -12.80 -2.08
N SER A 112 -22.28 -11.74 -1.81
CA SER A 112 -21.20 -11.79 -0.82
C SER A 112 -21.87 -11.84 0.54
N TYR A 113 -21.90 -13.02 1.13
CA TYR A 113 -22.33 -13.18 2.52
C TYR A 113 -21.18 -12.78 3.42
N VAL A 114 -21.32 -11.65 4.11
CA VAL A 114 -20.43 -11.27 5.21
C VAL A 114 -20.91 -12.04 6.44
N ALA A 115 -20.05 -12.90 6.97
CA ALA A 115 -20.30 -13.62 8.21
C ALA A 115 -19.36 -13.10 9.29
N SER A 116 -19.90 -12.91 10.49
CA SER A 116 -19.11 -12.58 11.68
C SER A 116 -18.29 -13.79 12.13
N ASN A 117 -17.05 -13.56 12.57
CA ASN A 117 -16.25 -14.57 13.26
C ASN A 117 -16.57 -14.67 14.77
N PHE A 118 -17.51 -13.85 15.28
CA PHE A 118 -18.06 -13.93 16.63
C PHE A 118 -19.58 -14.08 16.63
N THR A 119 -20.09 -14.79 17.64
CA THR A 119 -21.47 -14.60 18.11
C THR A 119 -21.60 -13.31 18.91
N PHE A 120 -22.83 -12.80 19.05
CA PHE A 120 -23.11 -11.61 19.85
C PHE A 120 -22.67 -11.82 21.32
N GLU A 121 -22.96 -12.99 21.87
CA GLU A 121 -22.65 -13.37 23.24
C GLU A 121 -21.13 -13.43 23.49
N GLU A 122 -20.35 -13.99 22.55
CA GLU A 122 -18.89 -14.02 22.62
C GLU A 122 -18.30 -12.61 22.59
N TYR A 123 -18.77 -11.76 21.66
CA TYR A 123 -18.29 -10.39 21.56
C TYR A 123 -18.57 -9.60 22.85
N CYS A 124 -19.78 -9.72 23.41
CA CYS A 124 -20.12 -9.10 24.70
C CYS A 124 -19.25 -9.61 25.86
N SER A 125 -18.94 -10.90 25.88
CA SER A 125 -18.06 -11.51 26.89
C SER A 125 -16.64 -10.93 26.82
N ILE A 126 -16.08 -10.77 25.61
CA ILE A 126 -14.75 -10.16 25.41
C ILE A 126 -14.74 -8.70 25.86
N ILE A 127 -15.78 -7.92 25.51
CA ILE A 127 -15.94 -6.54 25.98
C ILE A 127 -15.99 -6.47 27.52
N GLY A 128 -16.69 -7.41 28.16
CA GLY A 128 -16.71 -7.53 29.62
C GLY A 128 -15.31 -7.72 30.22
N LYS A 129 -14.50 -8.60 29.64
CA LYS A 129 -13.10 -8.82 30.06
C LYS A 129 -12.24 -7.56 29.91
N VAL A 130 -12.36 -6.87 28.78
CA VAL A 130 -11.63 -5.61 28.54
C VAL A 130 -12.00 -4.55 29.60
N LYS A 131 -13.29 -4.40 29.91
CA LYS A 131 -13.74 -3.46 30.95
C LYS A 131 -13.18 -3.80 32.33
N GLU A 132 -13.09 -5.09 32.66
CA GLU A 132 -12.52 -5.53 33.94
C GLU A 132 -11.01 -5.23 34.01
N TYR A 133 -10.26 -5.49 32.93
CA TYR A 133 -8.85 -5.09 32.84
C TYR A 133 -8.65 -3.57 33.02
N ILE A 134 -9.55 -2.76 32.44
CA ILE A 134 -9.52 -1.30 32.64
C ILE A 134 -9.79 -0.94 34.10
N LYS A 135 -10.81 -1.54 34.72
CA LYS A 135 -11.18 -1.28 36.10
C LYS A 135 -10.07 -1.66 37.09
N ASN A 136 -9.33 -2.72 36.80
CA ASN A 136 -8.20 -3.17 37.61
C ASN A 136 -6.91 -2.37 37.37
N GLY A 137 -6.91 -1.48 36.36
CA GLY A 137 -5.76 -0.63 36.04
C GLY A 137 -4.71 -1.31 35.17
N ASP A 138 -5.01 -2.46 34.56
CA ASP A 138 -4.06 -3.20 33.71
C ASP A 138 -3.84 -2.48 32.36
N ILE A 139 -4.90 -1.90 31.81
CA ILE A 139 -4.89 -1.13 30.56
C ILE A 139 -5.83 0.08 30.64
N TYR A 140 -5.68 1.04 29.74
CA TYR A 140 -6.60 2.19 29.65
C TYR A 140 -7.61 2.07 28.50
N GLN A 141 -7.24 1.36 27.44
CA GLN A 141 -8.05 1.13 26.24
C GLN A 141 -7.58 -0.15 25.55
N ALA A 142 -8.49 -0.88 24.91
CA ALA A 142 -8.17 -1.93 23.93
C ALA A 142 -8.95 -1.70 22.63
N ASN A 143 -8.32 -2.02 21.50
CA ASN A 143 -8.99 -2.09 20.21
C ASN A 143 -9.39 -3.55 19.93
N LEU A 144 -10.66 -3.78 19.59
CA LEU A 144 -11.20 -5.10 19.23
C LEU A 144 -11.72 -5.05 17.80
N SER A 145 -11.39 -6.07 17.00
CA SER A 145 -11.79 -6.19 15.59
C SER A 145 -12.37 -7.56 15.29
N GLN A 146 -13.28 -7.60 14.31
CA GLN A 146 -13.92 -8.80 13.74
C GLN A 146 -14.09 -8.63 12.23
#